data_AF-A0A231VZ42-F1
#
_entry.id   AF-A0A231VZ42-F1
#
_cell.length_a   1.000
_cell.length_b   1.000
_cell.length_c   1.000
_cell.angle_alpha   90.00
_cell.angle_beta   90.00
_cell.angle_gamma   90.00
#
_symmetry.space_group_name_H-M   'P 1'
#
loop_
_entity.id
_entity.type
_entity.pdbx_description
1 polymer ?
#
loop_
_entity_poly.entity_id
_entity_poly.type
_entity_poly.pdbx_seq_one_letter_code
_entity_poly.pdbx_strand_id
1 'polypeptide(L)'
;MVQQSFKTRIKDFIVKTEDEREQLYYSSSVEAYLLLTDEEFQSKKIMVETQLAVEKVKFTLFITIILITFLTGFTEKMFAFLKLISSNMMSASIENNVVYDGIFWLSILLYFIVLLVLLFIILISLKKYANLVREEKIINQVSGMRENRGE
;
A
#
# COMPACT_ATOMS: atom_id res chain seq x y z
N MET A 1 3.68 3.20 42.39
CA MET A 1 3.82 2.27 41.24
C MET A 1 2.60 2.45 40.36
N VAL A 2 2.78 2.93 39.12
CA VAL A 2 1.66 3.17 38.20
C VAL A 2 1.15 1.83 37.70
N GLN A 3 -0.08 1.48 38.08
CA GLN A 3 -0.77 0.28 37.63
C GLN A 3 -1.16 0.48 36.16
N GLN A 4 -0.23 0.24 35.24
CA GLN A 4 -0.53 0.27 33.81
C GLN A 4 -1.66 -0.70 33.51
N SER A 5 -2.69 -0.21 32.82
CA SER A 5 -3.86 -1.01 32.44
C SER A 5 -3.42 -2.23 31.63
N PHE A 6 -4.13 -3.35 31.78
CA PHE A 6 -3.86 -4.59 31.04
C PHE A 6 -3.80 -4.36 29.51
N LYS A 7 -4.62 -3.45 28.99
CA LYS A 7 -4.61 -2.99 27.58
C LYS A 7 -3.29 -2.35 27.18
N THR A 8 -2.68 -1.56 28.07
CA THR A 8 -1.38 -0.92 27.84
C THR A 8 -0.26 -1.97 27.80
N ARG A 9 -0.28 -2.93 28.74
CA ARG A 9 0.71 -4.02 28.77
C ARG A 9 0.65 -4.93 27.53
N ILE A 10 -0.54 -5.26 27.04
CA ILE A 10 -0.69 -6.04 25.80
C ILE A 10 -0.15 -5.27 24.60
N LYS A 11 -0.49 -3.98 24.48
CA LYS A 11 0.01 -3.13 23.41
C LYS A 11 1.54 -3.05 23.45
N ASP A 12 2.12 -2.79 24.61
CA ASP A 12 3.57 -2.69 24.78
C ASP A 12 4.27 -4.04 24.51
N PHE A 13 3.65 -5.16 24.87
CA PHE A 13 4.16 -6.50 24.56
C PHE A 13 4.13 -6.80 23.06
N ILE A 14 3.04 -6.46 22.37
CA ILE A 14 2.92 -6.63 20.91
C ILE A 14 3.98 -5.79 20.20
N VAL A 15 4.10 -4.52 20.57
CA VAL A 15 5.11 -3.59 20.00
C VAL A 15 6.52 -4.14 20.22
N LYS A 16 6.84 -4.56 21.45
CA LYS A 16 8.16 -5.14 21.77
C LYS A 16 8.44 -6.41 20.95
N THR A 17 7.45 -7.26 20.76
CA THR A 17 7.59 -8.49 19.97
C THR A 17 7.79 -8.20 18.48
N GLU A 18 7.18 -7.13 17.97
CA GLU A 18 7.31 -6.69 16.58
C GLU A 18 8.69 -6.06 16.32
N ASP A 19 9.16 -5.21 17.23
CA ASP A 19 10.50 -4.62 17.21
C ASP A 19 11.60 -5.69 17.29
N GLU A 20 11.45 -6.68 18.17
CA GLU A 20 12.39 -7.81 18.29
C GLU A 20 12.44 -8.65 17.00
N ARG A 21 11.29 -8.88 16.35
CA ARG A 21 11.23 -9.58 15.06
C ARG A 21 11.89 -8.79 13.95
N GLU A 22 11.69 -7.47 13.90
CA GLU A 22 12.32 -6.61 12.90
C GLU A 22 13.84 -6.58 13.09
N GLN A 23 14.31 -6.51 14.34
CA GLN A 23 15.74 -6.55 14.66
C GLN A 23 16.38 -7.89 14.28
N LEU A 24 15.72 -9.01 14.56
CA LEU A 24 16.17 -10.35 14.16
C LEU A 24 16.23 -10.51 12.63
N TYR A 25 15.22 -10.03 11.92
CA TYR A 25 15.22 -10.04 10.46
C TYR A 25 16.37 -9.21 9.89
N TYR A 26 16.60 -8.03 10.46
CA TYR A 26 17.67 -7.13 10.07
C TYR A 26 19.04 -7.77 10.27
N SER A 27 19.32 -8.30 11.46
CA SER A 27 20.61 -8.93 11.77
C SER A 27 20.87 -10.16 10.88
N SER A 28 19.86 -11.01 10.69
CA SER A 28 19.97 -12.19 9.83
C SER A 28 20.23 -11.82 8.38
N SER A 29 19.59 -10.76 7.88
CA SER A 29 19.76 -10.31 6.50
C SER A 29 21.14 -9.68 6.27
N VAL A 30 21.64 -8.88 7.21
CA VAL A 30 23.01 -8.32 7.17
C VAL A 30 24.04 -9.44 7.11
N GLU A 31 23.93 -10.45 7.98
CA GLU A 31 24.83 -11.60 8.01
C GLU A 31 24.80 -12.39 6.70
N ALA A 32 23.60 -12.68 6.18
CA ALA A 32 23.43 -13.36 4.90
C ALA A 32 24.08 -12.59 3.75
N TYR A 33 23.91 -11.27 3.69
CA TYR A 33 24.54 -10.46 2.65
C TYR A 33 26.04 -10.32 2.82
N LEU A 34 26.60 -10.41 4.03
CA LEU A 34 28.05 -10.40 4.25
C LEU A 34 28.72 -11.71 3.78
N LEU A 35 27.97 -12.81 3.71
CA LEU A 35 28.47 -14.13 3.28
C LEU A 35 28.50 -14.30 1.74
N LEU A 36 27.88 -13.39 0.99
CA LEU A 36 27.89 -13.43 -0.48
C LEU A 36 29.27 -13.10 -1.06
N THR A 37 29.55 -13.58 -2.27
CA THR A 37 30.68 -13.06 -3.06
C THR A 37 30.40 -11.62 -3.50
N ASP A 38 31.43 -10.87 -3.91
CA ASP A 38 31.25 -9.49 -4.36
C ASP A 38 30.37 -9.39 -5.61
N GLU A 39 30.52 -10.30 -6.57
CA GLU A 39 29.67 -10.34 -7.76
C GLU A 39 28.20 -10.57 -7.40
N GLU A 40 27.93 -11.51 -6.49
CA GLU A 40 26.57 -11.79 -6.00
C GLU A 40 25.99 -10.60 -5.22
N PHE A 41 26.80 -9.96 -4.38
CA PHE A 41 26.39 -8.80 -3.61
C PHE A 41 26.09 -7.59 -4.51
N GLN A 42 26.96 -7.27 -5.48
CA GLN A 42 26.74 -6.19 -6.43
C GLN A 42 25.53 -6.46 -7.33
N SER A 43 25.37 -7.71 -7.80
CA SER A 43 24.18 -8.13 -8.56
C SER A 43 22.90 -7.92 -7.75
N LYS A 44 22.90 -8.34 -6.48
CA LYS A 44 21.76 -8.16 -5.58
C LYS A 44 21.46 -6.68 -5.30
N LYS A 45 22.49 -5.86 -5.10
CA LYS A 45 22.38 -4.40 -4.92
C LYS A 45 21.71 -3.75 -6.12
N ILE A 46 22.25 -3.96 -7.32
CA ILE A 46 21.69 -3.42 -8.57
C ILE A 46 20.25 -3.88 -8.77
N MET A 47 19.95 -5.14 -8.48
CA MET A 47 18.59 -5.68 -8.61
C MET A 47 17.61 -4.94 -7.69
N VAL A 48 17.96 -4.74 -6.41
CA VAL A 48 17.09 -4.05 -5.44
C VAL A 48 16.91 -2.58 -5.80
N GLU A 49 17.98 -1.87 -6.15
CA GLU A 49 17.94 -0.47 -6.60
C GLU A 49 17.05 -0.32 -7.86
N THR A 50 17.20 -1.23 -8.83
CA THR A 50 16.40 -1.23 -10.06
C THR A 50 14.92 -1.50 -9.75
N GLN A 51 14.62 -2.50 -8.90
CA GLN A 51 13.24 -2.79 -8.51
C GLN A 51 12.60 -1.61 -7.77
N LEU A 52 13.35 -0.93 -6.90
CA LEU A 52 12.87 0.24 -6.19
C LEU A 52 12.58 1.40 -7.14
N ALA A 53 13.46 1.67 -8.11
CA ALA A 53 13.25 2.70 -9.12
C ALA A 53 12.00 2.41 -9.96
N VAL A 54 11.82 1.16 -10.40
CA VAL A 54 10.65 0.72 -11.17
C VAL A 54 9.36 0.86 -10.35
N GLU A 55 9.35 0.42 -9.10
CA GLU A 55 8.17 0.56 -8.23
C GLU A 55 7.84 2.03 -7.96
N LYS A 56 8.84 2.90 -7.78
CA LYS A 56 8.63 4.34 -7.62
C LYS A 56 7.93 4.96 -8.83
N VAL A 57 8.37 4.62 -10.04
CA VAL A 57 7.75 5.11 -11.29
C VAL A 57 6.32 4.57 -11.43
N LYS A 58 6.11 3.27 -11.22
CA LYS A 58 4.78 2.66 -11.27
C LYS A 58 3.81 3.30 -10.28
N PHE A 59 4.25 3.48 -9.04
CA PHE A 59 3.44 4.10 -8.01
C PHE A 59 3.11 5.55 -8.35
N THR A 60 4.07 6.32 -8.83
CA THR A 60 3.86 7.72 -9.24
C THR A 60 2.85 7.82 -10.38
N LEU A 61 2.99 6.99 -11.41
CA LEU A 61 2.03 6.94 -12.53
C LEU A 61 0.64 6.55 -12.05
N PHE A 62 0.54 5.52 -11.22
CA PHE A 62 -0.74 5.03 -10.70
C PHE A 62 -1.46 6.10 -9.86
N ILE A 63 -0.76 6.75 -8.94
CA ILE A 63 -1.29 7.85 -8.13
C ILE A 63 -1.71 9.04 -9.01
N THR A 64 -0.93 9.34 -10.06
CA THR A 64 -1.27 10.42 -11.01
C THR A 64 -2.56 10.11 -11.77
N ILE A 65 -2.74 8.88 -12.25
CA ILE A 65 -3.97 8.44 -12.94
C ILE A 65 -5.17 8.54 -12.00
N ILE A 66 -5.02 8.08 -10.76
CA ILE A 66 -6.08 8.21 -9.73
C ILE A 66 -6.42 9.68 -9.54
N LEU A 67 -5.42 10.53 -9.26
CA LEU A 67 -5.61 11.97 -9.06
C LEU A 67 -6.35 12.60 -10.25
N ILE A 68 -5.91 12.36 -11.48
CA ILE A 68 -6.58 12.87 -12.68
C ILE A 68 -8.02 12.37 -12.76
N THR A 69 -8.29 11.09 -12.48
CA THR A 69 -9.64 10.51 -12.53
C THR A 69 -10.57 11.16 -11.50
N PHE A 70 -10.09 11.42 -10.28
CA PHE A 70 -10.89 12.10 -9.26
C PHE A 70 -11.02 13.60 -9.54
N LEU A 71 -9.96 14.27 -10.00
CA LEU A 71 -9.95 15.70 -10.37
C LEU A 71 -10.81 16.00 -11.61
N THR A 72 -10.94 15.05 -12.54
CA THR A 72 -11.83 15.16 -13.73
C THR A 72 -13.30 14.92 -13.38
N GLY A 73 -13.62 14.86 -12.09
CA GLY A 73 -14.98 14.84 -11.58
C GLY A 73 -15.63 13.46 -11.61
N PHE A 74 -14.88 12.36 -11.51
CA PHE A 74 -15.48 11.02 -11.42
C PHE A 74 -16.54 10.94 -10.31
N THR A 75 -16.19 11.43 -9.11
CA THR A 75 -17.12 11.49 -7.97
C THR A 75 -18.32 12.41 -8.26
N GLU A 76 -18.10 13.56 -8.89
CA GLU A 76 -19.18 14.50 -9.23
C GLU A 76 -20.14 13.92 -10.25
N LYS A 77 -19.64 13.23 -11.28
CA LYS A 77 -20.44 12.55 -12.30
C LYS A 77 -21.24 11.40 -11.71
N MET A 78 -20.65 10.64 -10.79
CA MET A 78 -21.37 9.60 -10.05
C MET A 78 -22.50 10.19 -9.20
N PHE A 79 -22.25 11.30 -8.48
CA PHE A 79 -23.32 11.97 -7.73
C PHE A 79 -24.40 12.57 -8.63
N ALA A 80 -24.03 13.15 -9.77
CA ALA A 80 -24.98 13.66 -10.75
C ALA A 80 -25.85 12.53 -11.32
N PHE A 81 -25.25 11.37 -11.63
CA PHE A 81 -25.97 10.17 -12.05
C PHE A 81 -26.94 9.69 -10.97
N LEU A 82 -26.50 9.57 -9.71
CA LEU A 82 -27.36 9.16 -8.60
C LEU A 82 -28.52 10.13 -8.38
N LYS A 83 -28.30 11.44 -8.51
CA LYS A 83 -29.36 12.46 -8.45
C LYS A 83 -30.36 12.29 -9.59
N LEU A 84 -29.89 12.04 -10.81
CA LEU A 84 -30.76 11.82 -11.98
C LEU A 84 -31.63 10.57 -11.80
N ILE A 85 -31.04 9.47 -11.34
CA ILE A 85 -31.78 8.23 -11.03
C ILE A 85 -32.80 8.46 -9.91
N SER A 86 -32.40 9.14 -8.83
CA SER A 86 -33.29 9.47 -7.70
C SER A 86 -34.46 10.38 -8.11
N SER A 87 -34.22 11.37 -8.98
CA SER A 87 -35.28 12.20 -9.54
C SER A 87 -36.28 11.36 -10.37
N ASN A 88 -35.77 10.43 -11.16
CA ASN A 88 -36.60 9.56 -11.99
C ASN A 88 -37.43 8.58 -11.17
N MET A 89 -36.91 8.06 -10.04
CA MET A 89 -37.68 7.27 -9.06
C MET A 89 -38.92 8.00 -8.59
N MET A 90 -38.79 9.28 -8.21
CA MET A 90 -39.91 10.07 -7.68
C MET A 90 -40.99 10.37 -8.72
N SER A 91 -40.64 10.37 -10.00
CA SER A 91 -41.56 10.65 -11.11
C SER A 91 -42.16 9.40 -11.77
N ALA A 92 -41.66 8.20 -11.45
CA ALA A 92 -42.03 6.96 -12.13
C ALA A 92 -43.25 6.28 -11.49
N SER A 93 -43.98 5.49 -12.29
CA SER A 93 -45.00 4.57 -11.76
C SER A 93 -44.36 3.54 -10.83
N ILE A 94 -45.17 2.98 -9.92
CA ILE A 94 -44.71 2.06 -8.84
C ILE A 94 -43.89 0.89 -9.39
N GLU A 95 -44.27 0.31 -10.54
CA GLU A 95 -43.53 -0.79 -11.19
C GLU A 95 -42.15 -0.39 -11.70
N ASN A 96 -41.99 0.83 -12.23
CA ASN A 96 -40.71 1.33 -12.74
C ASN A 96 -39.80 1.84 -11.61
N ASN A 97 -40.38 2.24 -10.47
CA ASN A 97 -39.63 2.72 -9.31
C ASN A 97 -38.70 1.63 -8.73
N VAL A 98 -39.15 0.37 -8.72
CA VAL A 98 -38.35 -0.78 -8.25
C VAL A 98 -37.08 -0.97 -9.08
N VAL A 99 -37.17 -0.77 -10.40
CA VAL A 99 -36.01 -0.87 -11.31
C VAL A 99 -35.01 0.24 -11.03
N TYR A 100 -35.47 1.48 -10.85
CA TYR A 100 -34.60 2.61 -10.54
C TYR A 100 -33.95 2.52 -9.15
N ASP A 101 -34.65 2.00 -8.14
CA ASP A 101 -34.08 1.72 -6.81
C ASP A 101 -32.96 0.68 -6.90
N GLY A 102 -33.17 -0.39 -7.67
CA GLY A 102 -32.12 -1.37 -7.97
C GLY A 102 -30.89 -0.75 -8.63
N ILE A 103 -31.07 0.08 -9.66
CA ILE A 103 -29.97 0.78 -10.34
C ILE A 103 -29.23 1.71 -9.37
N PHE A 104 -29.96 2.42 -8.51
CA PHE A 104 -29.39 3.34 -7.54
C PHE A 104 -28.45 2.63 -6.57
N TRP A 105 -28.92 1.56 -5.90
CA TRP A 105 -28.11 0.79 -4.96
C TRP A 105 -26.95 0.06 -5.62
N LEU A 106 -27.15 -0.51 -6.81
CA LEU A 106 -26.10 -1.21 -7.53
C LEU A 106 -24.98 -0.24 -7.95
N SER A 107 -25.33 0.99 -8.32
CA SER A 107 -24.36 2.04 -8.66
C SER A 107 -23.53 2.49 -7.45
N ILE A 108 -24.16 2.62 -6.27
CA ILE A 108 -23.46 2.91 -5.02
C ILE A 108 -22.50 1.76 -4.67
N LEU A 109 -22.98 0.53 -4.74
CA LEU A 109 -22.19 -0.66 -4.43
C LEU A 109 -20.99 -0.79 -5.38
N LEU A 110 -21.19 -0.56 -6.67
CA LEU A 110 -20.12 -0.56 -7.66
C LEU A 110 -19.08 0.52 -7.36
N TYR A 111 -19.51 1.73 -7.00
CA TYR A 111 -18.60 2.82 -6.63
C TYR A 111 -17.73 2.43 -5.42
N PHE A 112 -18.32 1.82 -4.39
CA PHE A 112 -17.56 1.33 -3.23
C PHE A 112 -16.59 0.20 -3.58
N ILE A 113 -16.97 -0.72 -4.47
CA ILE A 113 -16.07 -1.77 -4.94
C ILE A 113 -14.85 -1.15 -5.63
N VAL A 114 -15.06 -0.18 -6.52
CA VAL A 114 -13.96 0.52 -7.20
C VAL A 114 -13.03 1.19 -6.18
N LEU A 115 -13.58 1.88 -5.17
CA LEU A 115 -12.79 2.50 -4.11
C LEU A 115 -11.98 1.48 -3.30
N LEU A 116 -12.60 0.34 -2.93
CA LEU A 116 -11.92 -0.71 -2.18
C LEU A 116 -10.79 -1.35 -2.99
N VAL A 117 -11.01 -1.60 -4.27
CA VAL A 117 -9.98 -2.13 -5.18
C VAL A 117 -8.82 -1.15 -5.29
N LEU A 118 -9.10 0.14 -5.48
CA LEU A 118 -8.06 1.18 -5.52
C LEU A 118 -7.25 1.22 -4.22
N LEU A 119 -7.94 1.22 -3.07
CA LEU A 119 -7.29 1.23 -1.76
C LEU A 119 -6.42 -0.01 -1.54
N PHE A 120 -6.92 -1.19 -1.93
CA PHE A 120 -6.18 -2.44 -1.81
C PHE A 120 -4.90 -2.45 -2.68
N ILE A 121 -5.00 -1.96 -3.92
CA ILE A 121 -3.83 -1.82 -4.81
C ILE A 121 -2.81 -0.87 -4.20
N ILE A 122 -3.24 0.29 -3.70
CA ILE A 122 -2.36 1.27 -3.02
C ILE A 122 -1.63 0.60 -1.84
N LEU A 123 -2.34 -0.15 -1.01
CA LEU A 123 -1.75 -0.84 0.14
C LEU A 123 -0.72 -1.90 -0.26
N ILE A 124 -1.00 -2.71 -1.29
CA ILE A 124 -0.04 -3.70 -1.80
C ILE A 124 1.21 -3.01 -2.32
N SER A 125 1.06 -1.97 -3.13
CA SER A 125 2.18 -1.21 -3.67
C SER A 125 3.01 -0.56 -2.58
N LEU A 126 2.37 0.04 -1.56
CA LEU A 126 3.05 0.62 -0.39
C LEU A 126 3.84 -0.44 0.39
N LYS A 127 3.24 -1.61 0.62
CA LYS A 127 3.90 -2.72 1.31
C LYS A 127 5.14 -3.18 0.55
N LYS A 128 5.02 -3.36 -0.78
CA LYS A 128 6.15 -3.75 -1.63
C LYS A 128 7.26 -2.70 -1.61
N TYR A 129 6.89 -1.42 -1.76
CA TYR A 129 7.83 -0.31 -1.72
C TYR A 129 8.56 -0.24 -0.37
N ALA A 130 7.83 -0.31 0.75
CA ALA A 130 8.41 -0.28 2.09
C ALA A 130 9.40 -1.44 2.32
N ASN A 131 9.08 -2.64 1.84
CA ASN A 131 9.98 -3.79 1.91
C ASN A 131 11.27 -3.56 1.12
N LEU A 132 11.17 -3.04 -0.12
CA LEU A 132 12.34 -2.74 -0.95
C LEU A 132 13.22 -1.63 -0.35
N VAL A 133 12.62 -0.58 0.23
CA VAL A 133 13.36 0.47 0.94
C VAL A 133 14.09 -0.11 2.16
N ARG A 134 13.47 -1.05 2.88
CA ARG A 134 14.11 -1.74 3.99
C ARG A 134 15.30 -2.59 3.51
N GLU A 135 15.13 -3.34 2.42
CA GLU A 135 16.19 -4.16 1.82
C GLU A 135 17.35 -3.28 1.31
N GLU A 136 17.07 -2.15 0.66
CA GLU A 136 18.07 -1.17 0.22
C GLU A 136 18.88 -0.61 1.39
N LYS A 137 18.24 -0.27 2.51
CA LYS A 137 18.94 0.20 3.71
C LYS A 137 19.93 -0.84 4.25
N ILE A 138 19.52 -2.11 4.30
CA ILE A 138 20.37 -3.21 4.73
C ILE A 138 21.57 -3.36 3.80
N ILE A 139 21.33 -3.37 2.48
CA ILE A 139 22.38 -3.48 1.46
C ILE A 139 23.37 -2.32 1.56
N ASN A 140 22.90 -1.08 1.71
CA ASN A 140 23.77 0.09 1.85
C ASN A 140 24.65 0.00 3.11
N GLN A 141 24.11 -0.50 4.22
CA GLN A 141 24.91 -0.70 5.42
C GLN A 141 25.97 -1.80 5.21
N VAL A 142 25.61 -2.92 4.60
CA VAL A 142 26.55 -4.01 4.29
C VAL A 142 27.64 -3.54 3.33
N SER A 143 27.28 -2.73 2.32
CA SER A 143 28.23 -2.14 1.37
C SER A 143 29.31 -1.33 2.11
N GLY A 144 28.91 -0.48 3.07
CA GLY A 144 29.88 0.26 3.88
C GLY A 144 30.70 -0.62 4.83
N MET A 145 30.16 -1.76 5.28
CA MET A 145 30.94 -2.71 6.09
C MET A 145 31.99 -3.47 5.27
N ARG A 146 31.68 -3.85 4.03
CA ARG A 146 32.61 -4.49 3.10
C ARG A 146 33.74 -3.55 2.70
N GLU A 147 33.40 -2.32 2.33
CA GLU A 147 34.37 -1.27 1.97
C GLU A 147 35.35 -0.98 3.12
N ASN A 148 34.85 -0.94 4.37
CA ASN A 148 35.70 -0.78 5.57
C ASN A 148 36.58 -2.00 5.88
N ARG A 149 36.31 -3.18 5.30
CA ARG A 149 37.14 -4.39 5.45
C ARG A 149 38.25 -4.47 4.40
N GLY A 150 38.30 -3.56 3.43
CA GLY A 150 39.30 -3.55 2.37
C GLY A 150 39.06 -4.58 1.27
N GLU A 151 37.82 -5.06 1.14
CA GLU A 151 37.29 -5.77 -0.04
C GLU A 151 36.79 -4.76 -1.08
#